data_AF-A0A959NUB1-F1
#
_entry.id   AF-A0A959NUB1-F1
#
_cell.length_a   1.000
_cell.length_b   1.000
_cell.length_c   1.000
_cell.angle_alpha   90.00
_cell.angle_beta   90.00
_cell.angle_gamma   90.00
#
_symmetry.space_group_name_H-M   'P 1'
#
loop_
_entity.id
_entity.type
_entity.pdbx_description
1 polymer ?
#
loop_
_entity_poly.entity_id
_entity_poly.type
_entity_poly.pdbx_seq_one_letter_code
_entity_poly.pdbx_strand_id
1 'polypeptide(L)'
;MNKYLLTFLFFFSTIIFSQTGPINTELNEVIVSANKYETTLFNTASSVSVITSNDIQQNQNNTVVDVLNNVPGVSVVQQGSTGKLSSVFMRGANSN
;
A
#
# COMPACT_ATOMS: atom_id res chain seq x y z
N MET A 1 66.28 12.42 11.74
CA MET A 1 65.23 13.31 11.23
C MET A 1 64.01 12.50 10.75
N ASN A 2 63.38 11.72 11.63
CA ASN A 2 62.46 10.64 11.23
C ASN A 2 61.45 10.24 12.32
N LYS A 3 61.42 10.96 13.45
CA LYS A 3 60.50 10.71 14.58
C LYS A 3 59.08 11.25 14.37
N TYR A 4 58.90 12.19 13.44
CA TYR A 4 57.58 12.74 13.09
C TYR A 4 56.90 12.00 11.92
N LEU A 5 57.65 11.16 11.20
CA LEU A 5 57.12 10.42 10.04
C LEU A 5 56.10 9.36 10.46
N LEU A 6 56.34 8.69 11.59
CA LEU A 6 55.42 7.68 12.13
C LEU A 6 54.15 8.31 12.71
N THR A 7 54.27 9.49 13.34
CA THR A 7 53.13 10.24 13.91
C THR A 7 52.24 10.84 12.82
N PHE A 8 52.82 11.21 11.67
CA PHE A 8 52.06 11.70 10.51
C PHE A 8 51.24 10.59 9.83
N LEU A 9 51.75 9.35 9.82
CA LEU A 9 51.04 8.20 9.25
C LEU A 9 49.79 7.80 10.06
N PHE A 10 49.81 8.03 11.38
CA PHE A 10 48.69 7.66 12.26
C PHE A 10 47.50 8.62 12.13
N PHE A 11 47.73 9.88 11.74
CA PHE A 11 46.67 10.86 11.52
C PHE A 11 45.86 10.63 10.23
N PHE A 12 46.35 9.79 9.31
CA PHE A 12 45.70 9.51 8.03
C PHE A 12 44.67 8.36 8.11
N SER A 13 44.60 7.62 9.22
CA SER A 13 43.82 6.38 9.32
C SER A 13 42.37 6.54 9.83
N THR A 14 41.90 7.75 10.15
CA THR A 14 40.62 7.92 10.88
C THR A 14 39.41 8.26 10.02
N ILE A 15 39.50 8.19 8.68
CA ILE A 15 38.34 8.41 7.83
C ILE A 15 37.75 7.06 7.38
N ILE A 16 37.01 6.42 8.29
CA ILE A 16 36.13 5.29 7.96
C ILE A 16 34.72 5.87 7.80
N PHE A 17 34.32 6.19 6.56
CA PHE A 17 32.92 6.44 6.25
C PHE A 17 32.20 5.08 6.17
N SER A 18 31.45 4.73 7.22
CA SER A 18 30.46 3.65 7.14
C SER A 18 29.20 4.24 6.52
N GLN A 19 29.03 4.08 5.21
CA GLN A 19 27.82 4.47 4.50
C GLN A 19 26.73 3.41 4.70
N THR A 20 25.94 3.57 5.76
CA THR A 20 24.59 2.97 5.83
C THR A 20 23.65 3.87 5.04
N GLY A 21 23.64 3.71 3.72
CA GLY A 21 22.61 4.34 2.88
C GLY A 21 21.23 3.82 3.31
N PRO A 22 20.17 4.65 3.25
CA PRO A 22 18.82 4.15 3.48
C PRO A 22 18.54 3.03 2.48
N ILE A 23 18.21 1.86 3.00
CA ILE A 23 17.72 0.73 2.21
C ILE A 23 16.33 1.16 1.71
N ASN A 24 16.29 1.86 0.57
CA ASN A 24 15.07 2.11 -0.18
C ASN A 24 14.75 0.85 -1.00
N THR A 25 14.53 -0.26 -0.32
CA THR A 25 13.89 -1.41 -0.95
C THR A 25 12.41 -1.09 -0.99
N GLU A 26 11.98 -0.47 -2.09
CA GLU A 26 10.55 -0.38 -2.38
C GLU A 26 10.03 -1.80 -2.56
N LEU A 27 9.29 -2.27 -1.56
CA LEU A 27 8.60 -3.54 -1.62
C LEU A 27 7.48 -3.39 -2.64
N ASN A 28 7.44 -4.31 -3.61
CA ASN A 28 6.34 -4.36 -4.56
C ASN A 28 5.02 -4.57 -3.80
N GLU A 29 3.99 -3.82 -4.16
CA GLU A 29 2.66 -3.96 -3.56
C GLU A 29 2.12 -5.37 -3.83
N VAL A 30 1.90 -6.13 -2.76
CA VAL A 30 1.33 -7.48 -2.83
C VAL A 30 -0.18 -7.37 -2.69
N ILE A 31 -0.91 -7.65 -3.78
CA ILE A 31 -2.37 -7.64 -3.80
C ILE A 31 -2.87 -9.09 -3.76
N VAL A 32 -3.51 -9.46 -2.65
CA VAL A 32 -4.26 -10.71 -2.54
C VAL A 32 -5.67 -10.47 -3.08
N SER A 33 -5.84 -10.64 -4.38
CA SER A 33 -7.14 -10.50 -5.04
C SER A 33 -7.99 -11.77 -4.88
N ALA A 34 -9.21 -11.77 -5.44
CA ALA A 34 -10.19 -12.87 -5.40
C ALA A 34 -9.63 -14.25 -5.82
N ASN A 35 -8.50 -14.28 -6.54
CA ASN A 35 -7.81 -15.51 -6.94
C ASN A 35 -6.98 -16.18 -5.82
N LYS A 36 -6.91 -15.61 -4.60
CA LYS A 36 -6.15 -16.16 -3.44
C LYS A 36 -4.64 -16.38 -3.66
N TYR A 37 -4.10 -15.91 -4.78
CA TYR A 37 -2.66 -15.90 -5.08
C TYR A 37 -2.22 -14.47 -5.41
N GLU A 38 -0.97 -14.15 -5.09
CA GLU A 38 -0.39 -12.85 -5.37
C GLU A 38 -0.30 -12.64 -6.89
N THR A 39 -0.94 -11.60 -7.41
CA THR A 39 -0.86 -11.24 -8.83
C THR A 39 -0.69 -9.73 -8.92
N THR A 40 0.29 -9.29 -9.72
CA THR A 40 0.51 -7.87 -9.96
C THR A 40 -0.69 -7.26 -10.69
N LEU A 41 -1.04 -6.01 -10.37
CA LEU A 41 -2.22 -5.33 -10.92
C LEU A 41 -2.26 -5.35 -12.46
N PHE A 42 -1.08 -5.33 -13.10
CA PHE A 42 -0.90 -5.30 -14.55
C PHE A 42 -1.29 -6.62 -15.26
N ASN A 43 -1.34 -7.74 -14.54
CA ASN A 43 -1.56 -9.07 -15.12
C ASN A 43 -2.99 -9.61 -14.97
N THR A 44 -3.94 -8.81 -14.49
CA THR A 44 -5.33 -9.26 -14.32
C THR A 44 -6.20 -8.75 -15.47
N ALA A 45 -6.87 -9.66 -16.20
CA ALA A 45 -7.83 -9.31 -17.25
C ALA A 45 -9.17 -8.72 -16.73
N SER A 46 -9.23 -8.41 -15.44
CA SER A 46 -10.41 -7.93 -14.73
C SER A 46 -10.12 -6.55 -14.13
N SER A 47 -11.16 -5.73 -14.06
CA SER A 47 -11.05 -4.43 -13.40
C SER A 47 -10.95 -4.60 -11.89
N VAL A 48 -9.90 -4.04 -11.29
CA VAL A 48 -9.66 -4.06 -9.84
C VAL A 48 -9.64 -2.63 -9.35
N SER A 49 -10.39 -2.34 -8.28
CA SER A 49 -10.30 -1.08 -7.55
C SER A 49 -9.76 -1.39 -6.16
N VAL A 50 -8.66 -0.75 -5.77
CA VAL A 50 -8.07 -0.88 -4.44
C VAL A 50 -8.44 0.36 -3.64
N ILE A 51 -8.95 0.16 -2.44
CA ILE A 51 -9.27 1.24 -1.50
C ILE A 51 -8.30 1.10 -0.34
N THR A 52 -7.41 2.08 -0.18
CA THR A 52 -6.38 2.08 0.85
C THR A 52 -6.90 2.66 2.16
N SER A 53 -6.15 2.47 3.24
CA SER A 53 -6.46 3.09 4.53
C SER A 53 -6.45 4.61 4.47
N ASN A 54 -5.56 5.21 3.67
CA ASN A 54 -5.52 6.66 3.44
C ASN A 54 -6.79 7.16 2.73
N ASP A 55 -7.28 6.42 1.74
CA ASP A 55 -8.53 6.77 1.03
C ASP A 55 -9.72 6.78 2.00
N ILE A 56 -9.78 5.84 2.93
CA ILE A 56 -10.83 5.79 3.95
C ILE A 56 -10.72 6.99 4.90
N GLN A 57 -9.50 7.33 5.35
CA GLN A 57 -9.26 8.45 6.26
C GLN A 57 -9.62 9.80 5.65
N GLN A 58 -9.35 10.01 4.36
CA GLN A 58 -9.64 11.28 3.68
C GLN A 58 -11.14 11.49 3.44
N ASN A 59 -11.89 10.41 3.17
CA ASN A 59 -13.30 10.51 2.79
C ASN A 59 -14.27 10.56 3.99
N GLN A 60 -13.79 10.51 5.23
CA GLN A 60 -14.61 10.49 6.46
C GLN A 60 -15.74 9.43 6.46
N ASN A 61 -15.54 8.36 5.70
CA ASN A 61 -16.53 7.30 5.56
C ASN A 61 -16.59 6.47 6.84
N ASN A 62 -17.77 6.39 7.45
CA ASN A 62 -17.96 5.71 8.74
C ASN A 62 -18.34 4.24 8.56
N THR A 63 -18.79 3.85 7.37
CA THR A 63 -19.21 2.48 7.06
C THR A 63 -18.63 1.99 5.75
N VAL A 64 -18.54 0.66 5.60
CA VAL A 64 -18.13 0.03 4.34
C VAL A 64 -19.08 0.38 3.20
N VAL A 65 -20.37 0.58 3.48
CA VAL A 65 -21.37 1.00 2.50
C VAL A 65 -21.00 2.37 1.91
N ASP A 66 -20.64 3.32 2.76
CA ASP A 66 -20.23 4.67 2.33
C ASP A 66 -18.97 4.61 1.45
N VAL A 67 -18.00 3.76 1.85
CA VAL A 67 -16.78 3.54 1.08
C VAL A 67 -17.09 2.97 -0.31
N LEU A 68 -17.95 1.94 -0.39
CA LEU A 68 -18.26 1.27 -1.65
C LEU A 68 -19.11 2.11 -2.59
N ASN A 69 -19.94 3.03 -2.08
CA ASN A 69 -20.72 3.96 -2.88
C ASN A 69 -19.84 4.91 -3.73
N ASN A 70 -18.58 5.10 -3.35
CA ASN A 70 -17.64 5.93 -4.10
C ASN A 70 -16.93 5.17 -5.24
N VAL A 71 -17.13 3.85 -5.35
CA VAL A 71 -16.46 3.02 -6.36
C VAL A 71 -17.28 2.97 -7.65
N PRO A 72 -16.71 3.38 -8.80
CA PRO A 72 -17.41 3.33 -10.08
C PRO A 72 -17.83 1.91 -10.45
N GLY A 73 -19.10 1.75 -10.84
CA GLY A 73 -19.65 0.45 -11.24
C GLY A 73 -20.02 -0.47 -10.08
N VAL A 74 -19.99 0.03 -8.84
CA VAL A 74 -20.54 -0.63 -7.66
C VAL A 74 -21.81 0.12 -7.23
N SER A 75 -22.86 -0.63 -6.91
CA SER A 75 -24.10 -0.09 -6.33
C SER A 75 -24.41 -0.87 -5.06
N VAL A 76 -24.68 -0.17 -3.96
CA VAL A 76 -25.03 -0.78 -2.69
C VAL A 76 -26.48 -0.43 -2.33
N VAL A 77 -27.27 -1.44 -2.00
CA VAL A 77 -28.66 -1.27 -1.54
C VAL A 77 -28.77 -1.78 -0.12
N GLN A 78 -29.19 -0.91 0.80
CA GLN A 78 -29.31 -1.25 2.22
C GLN A 78 -30.77 -1.38 2.63
N GLN A 79 -31.11 -2.46 3.32
CA GLN A 79 -32.44 -2.71 3.87
C GLN A 79 -32.52 -2.26 5.32
N GLY A 80 -32.99 -1.04 5.53
CA GLY A 80 -33.21 -0.46 6.85
C GLY A 80 -32.11 0.51 7.30
N SER A 81 -31.93 0.66 8.60
CA SER A 81 -30.99 1.62 9.20
C SER A 81 -29.53 1.18 9.08
N THR A 82 -28.59 2.06 9.46
CA THR A 82 -27.15 1.79 9.51
C THR A 82 -26.82 0.44 10.16
N GLY A 83 -25.96 -0.36 9.51
CA GLY A 83 -25.51 -1.67 10.00
C GLY A 83 -26.48 -2.83 9.71
N LYS A 84 -27.59 -2.58 9.01
CA LYS A 84 -28.50 -3.63 8.54
C LYS A 84 -28.01 -4.25 7.22
N LEU A 85 -28.72 -5.29 6.78
CA LEU A 85 -28.38 -6.06 5.59
C LEU A 85 -28.19 -5.14 4.37
N SER A 86 -27.05 -5.29 3.71
CA SER A 86 -26.70 -4.53 2.51
C SER A 86 -26.34 -5.49 1.39
N SER A 87 -26.89 -5.25 0.21
CA SER A 87 -26.65 -6.00 -1.03
C SER A 87 -25.76 -5.18 -1.95
N VAL A 88 -24.75 -5.82 -2.54
CA VAL A 88 -23.76 -5.16 -3.39
C VAL A 88 -23.89 -5.70 -4.82
N PHE A 89 -24.04 -4.80 -5.77
CA PHE A 89 -24.17 -5.10 -7.19
C PHE A 89 -22.98 -4.51 -7.93
N MET A 90 -22.31 -5.32 -8.75
CA MET A 90 -21.15 -4.88 -9.54
C MET A 90 -21.51 -4.94 -11.02
N ARG A 91 -21.47 -3.81 -11.71
CA ARG A 91 -21.72 -3.70 -13.17
C ARG A 91 -23.02 -4.39 -13.65
N GLY A 92 -24.07 -4.28 -12.85
CA GLY A 92 -25.38 -4.90 -13.14
C GLY A 92 -25.46 -6.41 -12.89
N ALA A 93 -24.42 -7.02 -12.34
CA ALA A 93 -24.46 -8.40 -11.86
C ALA A 93 -25.29 -8.52 -10.57
N ASN A 94 -25.79 -9.73 -10.30
CA ASN A 94 -26.55 -10.03 -9.09
C ASN A 94 -25.70 -9.89 -7.82
N SER A 95 -26.35 -9.48 -6.72
CA SER A 95 -25.79 -9.53 -5.37
C SER A 95 -25.96 -10.95 -4.84
N ASN A 96 -24.98 -11.83 -5.07
CA ASN A 96 -24.98 -13.19 -4.53
C ASN A 96 -23.64 -13.48 -3.86
#